data_AF-A0AA36B218-F1
#
_entry.id   AF-A0AA36B218-F1
#
_cell.length_a   1.000
_cell.length_b   1.000
_cell.length_c   1.000
_cell.angle_alpha   90.00
_cell.angle_beta   90.00
_cell.angle_gamma   90.00
#
_symmetry.space_group_name_H-M   'P 1'
#
loop_
_entity.id
_entity.type
_entity.pdbx_description
1 polymer ?
#
loop_
_entity_poly.entity_id
_entity_poly.type
_entity_poly.pdbx_seq_one_letter_code
_entity_poly.pdbx_strand_id
1 'polypeptide(L)'
;MEMSTAKLLIFSLSFIACFPVNETVICTYNVCSFHDPCKNGGTCKPNSECKAACICPPEVDGKHCQHRKSPKRCTNECTPDTCHNHGNCTFDTESCNMECKCESGYTGKKCNHERCDAMVCVHGSCKKINNVRSKCQCDDGWIGETCNIGCTRNCLHGECFLHRGEEICACEGHYKPDSNCTEEEIPPTTVEEWDKRYLGFLAIPLSLSFVLAVSVYVMWRYRFTFILKIIYTFQNYEDHDGKEYDAFISFRSATSDEYWVFNTLFPTLENEMGFKLCVHFRDFLVGENATFQPHDGPPY
;
A
#
# COMPACT_ATOMS: atom_id res chain seq x y z
N MET A 1 -41.70 7.48 22.18
CA MET A 1 -43.11 7.94 22.24
C MET A 1 -43.35 8.76 21.00
N GLU A 2 -44.03 8.17 20.02
CA GLU A 2 -43.95 8.62 18.63
C GLU A 2 -44.73 9.91 18.34
N MET A 3 -43.93 10.89 17.90
CA MET A 3 -44.18 11.96 16.93
C MET A 3 -44.49 11.27 15.57
N SER A 4 -45.30 11.72 14.62
CA SER A 4 -45.72 13.05 14.20
C SER A 4 -46.81 12.91 13.11
N THR A 5 -47.46 14.04 12.89
CA THR A 5 -48.47 14.43 11.90
C THR A 5 -48.18 14.15 10.41
N ALA A 6 -49.24 13.87 9.63
CA ALA A 6 -49.68 14.60 8.38
C ALA A 6 -50.63 13.71 7.53
N LYS A 7 -51.96 13.82 7.65
CA LYS A 7 -52.90 14.55 6.74
C LYS A 7 -52.38 14.81 5.31
N LEU A 8 -52.99 14.19 4.28
CA LEU A 8 -54.04 14.80 3.42
C LEU A 8 -54.54 13.82 2.32
N LEU A 9 -55.86 13.58 2.32
CA LEU A 9 -56.86 13.42 1.23
C LEU A 9 -56.36 12.96 -0.18
N ILE A 10 -57.01 12.01 -0.86
CA ILE A 10 -58.22 12.23 -1.68
C ILE A 10 -58.89 10.88 -2.04
N PHE A 11 -60.22 10.90 -2.11
CA PHE A 11 -61.13 9.82 -2.52
C PHE A 11 -61.02 9.42 -4.00
N SER A 12 -61.40 8.15 -4.25
CA SER A 12 -62.09 7.61 -5.45
C SER A 12 -61.27 6.76 -6.44
N LEU A 13 -61.94 5.65 -6.81
CA LEU A 13 -61.61 4.62 -7.79
C LEU A 13 -60.54 3.60 -7.38
N SER A 14 -61.00 2.63 -6.57
CA SER A 14 -60.43 1.30 -6.46
C SER A 14 -60.24 0.70 -7.87
N PHE A 15 -59.04 0.85 -8.44
CA PHE A 15 -58.59 0.00 -9.52
C PHE A 15 -58.49 -1.42 -8.95
N ILE A 16 -59.50 -2.24 -9.28
CA ILE A 16 -59.40 -3.69 -9.17
C ILE A 16 -58.29 -4.09 -10.15
N ALA A 17 -57.06 -4.16 -9.66
CA ALA A 17 -56.00 -4.85 -10.36
C ALA A 17 -56.28 -6.35 -10.24
N CYS A 18 -56.92 -6.92 -11.26
CA CYS A 18 -56.95 -8.36 -11.45
C CYS A 18 -55.52 -8.84 -11.69
N PHE A 19 -54.87 -9.34 -10.65
CA PHE A 19 -53.73 -10.24 -10.83
C PHE A 19 -54.26 -11.53 -11.45
N PRO A 20 -53.62 -12.08 -12.50
CA PRO A 20 -53.95 -13.42 -12.93
C PRO A 20 -53.64 -14.36 -11.76
N VAL A 21 -54.69 -14.91 -11.17
CA VAL A 21 -54.53 -16.06 -10.27
C VAL A 21 -53.98 -17.15 -11.17
N ASN A 22 -52.70 -17.49 -11.00
CA ASN A 22 -52.15 -18.71 -11.56
C ASN A 22 -53.08 -19.84 -11.12
N GLU A 23 -53.85 -20.40 -12.06
CA GLU A 23 -54.59 -21.63 -11.85
C GLU A 23 -53.57 -22.75 -11.63
N THR A 24 -53.07 -22.87 -10.41
CA THR A 24 -52.51 -24.12 -9.95
C THR A 24 -53.69 -25.07 -9.80
N VAL A 25 -53.96 -25.85 -10.84
CA VAL A 25 -54.95 -26.93 -10.79
C VAL A 25 -54.54 -27.88 -9.66
N ILE A 26 -55.25 -27.83 -8.54
CA ILE A 26 -55.01 -28.71 -7.40
C ILE A 26 -55.77 -30.01 -7.68
N CYS A 27 -55.03 -31.07 -8.02
CA CYS A 27 -55.63 -32.39 -8.22
C CYS A 27 -56.11 -32.94 -6.87
N THR A 28 -57.43 -33.01 -6.69
CA THR A 28 -58.09 -33.46 -5.45
C THR A 28 -57.96 -34.95 -5.19
N TYR A 29 -57.42 -35.71 -6.15
CA TYR A 29 -57.16 -37.13 -6.06
C TYR A 29 -55.81 -37.49 -6.67
N ASN A 30 -55.11 -38.45 -6.06
CA ASN A 30 -53.81 -38.91 -6.56
C ASN A 30 -54.01 -39.99 -7.63
N VAL A 31 -54.01 -39.58 -8.90
CA VAL A 31 -54.09 -40.48 -10.05
C VAL A 31 -53.02 -41.58 -10.04
N CYS A 32 -51.83 -41.30 -9.51
CA CYS A 32 -50.73 -42.27 -9.43
C CYS A 32 -50.95 -43.36 -8.38
N SER A 33 -51.81 -43.14 -7.39
CA SER A 33 -52.17 -44.17 -6.40
C SER A 33 -53.16 -45.19 -6.95
N PHE A 34 -53.93 -44.83 -7.98
CA PHE A 34 -54.92 -45.72 -8.59
C PHE A 34 -54.31 -46.58 -9.70
N HIS A 35 -53.48 -45.98 -10.55
CA HIS A 35 -52.81 -46.70 -11.63
C HIS A 35 -51.50 -45.99 -11.99
N ASP A 36 -50.36 -46.60 -11.67
CA ASP A 36 -49.04 -46.11 -12.06
C ASP A 36 -48.68 -46.63 -13.47
N PRO A 37 -48.70 -45.78 -14.51
CA PRO A 37 -48.36 -46.21 -15.85
C PRO A 37 -46.83 -46.20 -16.10
N CYS A 38 -46.02 -45.70 -15.16
CA CYS A 38 -44.59 -45.53 -15.34
C CYS A 38 -43.84 -46.87 -15.28
N LYS A 39 -42.87 -47.03 -16.17
CA LYS A 39 -42.04 -48.21 -16.30
C LYS A 39 -40.58 -47.87 -15.98
N ASN A 40 -39.74 -48.89 -15.85
CA ASN A 40 -38.28 -48.77 -15.72
C ASN A 40 -37.82 -47.77 -14.63
N GLY A 41 -38.48 -47.77 -13.46
CA GLY A 41 -38.12 -46.89 -12.34
C GLY A 41 -38.58 -45.43 -12.48
N GLY A 42 -39.47 -45.14 -13.43
CA GLY A 42 -40.12 -43.84 -13.53
C GLY A 42 -40.97 -43.50 -12.30
N THR A 43 -40.94 -42.24 -11.86
CA THR A 43 -41.78 -41.77 -10.74
C THR A 43 -43.04 -41.13 -11.28
N CYS A 44 -44.21 -41.64 -10.89
CA CYS A 44 -45.49 -41.05 -11.29
C CYS A 44 -45.79 -39.78 -10.47
N LYS A 45 -46.15 -38.70 -11.17
CA LYS A 45 -46.74 -37.49 -10.59
C LYS A 45 -47.94 -37.02 -11.43
N PRO A 46 -49.00 -36.47 -10.81
CA PRO A 46 -50.08 -35.84 -11.55
C PRO A 46 -49.55 -34.60 -12.29
N ASN A 47 -49.90 -34.45 -13.56
CA ASN A 47 -49.62 -33.23 -14.32
C ASN A 47 -50.66 -32.14 -14.06
N SER A 48 -50.50 -30.98 -14.70
CA SER A 48 -51.43 -29.83 -14.63
C SER A 48 -52.86 -30.14 -15.11
N GLU A 49 -53.08 -31.26 -15.80
CA GLU A 49 -54.40 -31.74 -16.22
C GLU A 49 -54.91 -32.92 -15.36
N CYS A 50 -54.29 -33.18 -14.21
CA CYS A 50 -54.59 -34.30 -13.32
C CYS A 50 -54.52 -35.68 -13.99
N LYS A 51 -53.63 -35.85 -14.97
CA LYS A 51 -53.28 -37.14 -15.58
C LYS A 51 -51.96 -37.65 -15.00
N ALA A 52 -51.80 -38.98 -14.96
CA ALA A 52 -50.53 -39.60 -14.59
C ALA A 52 -49.45 -39.18 -15.59
N ALA A 53 -48.43 -38.48 -15.12
CA ALA A 53 -47.22 -38.20 -15.88
C ALA A 53 -46.02 -38.86 -15.21
N CYS A 54 -45.12 -39.38 -16.03
CA CYS A 54 -43.95 -40.09 -15.55
C CYS A 54 -42.72 -39.22 -15.61
N ILE A 55 -42.00 -39.14 -14.49
CA ILE A 55 -40.66 -38.59 -14.43
C ILE A 55 -39.69 -39.74 -14.64
N CYS A 56 -39.01 -39.72 -15.79
CA CYS A 56 -38.16 -40.81 -16.23
C CYS A 56 -36.71 -40.65 -15.71
N PRO A 57 -36.07 -41.74 -15.24
CA PRO A 57 -34.65 -41.73 -14.94
C PRO A 57 -33.80 -41.41 -16.19
N PRO A 58 -32.51 -41.02 -16.01
CA PRO A 58 -31.67 -40.50 -17.10
C PRO A 58 -31.58 -41.42 -18.32
N GLU A 59 -31.60 -42.73 -18.11
CA GLU A 59 -31.39 -43.77 -19.12
C GLU A 59 -32.65 -44.19 -19.90
N VAL A 60 -33.83 -43.66 -19.54
CA VAL A 60 -35.11 -44.04 -20.16
C VAL A 60 -35.95 -42.83 -20.55
N ASP A 61 -36.73 -42.95 -21.62
CA ASP A 61 -37.65 -41.93 -22.10
C ASP A 61 -39.00 -42.53 -22.51
N GLY A 62 -39.85 -41.64 -23.02
CA GLY A 62 -41.21 -41.95 -23.43
C GLY A 62 -42.20 -41.52 -22.36
N LYS A 63 -43.46 -41.36 -22.77
CA LYS A 63 -44.56 -40.91 -21.90
C LYS A 63 -44.69 -41.72 -20.59
N HIS A 64 -44.26 -42.98 -20.64
CA HIS A 64 -44.31 -43.93 -19.54
C HIS A 64 -42.93 -44.49 -19.19
N CYS A 65 -41.84 -43.82 -19.60
CA CYS A 65 -40.47 -44.28 -19.39
C CYS A 65 -40.18 -45.67 -19.96
N GLN A 66 -40.91 -46.05 -21.01
CA GLN A 66 -40.90 -47.39 -21.56
C GLN A 66 -39.74 -47.64 -22.53
N HIS A 67 -39.12 -46.59 -23.07
CA HIS A 67 -37.99 -46.71 -23.98
C HIS A 67 -36.68 -46.50 -23.24
N ARG A 68 -35.65 -47.29 -23.57
CA ARG A 68 -34.28 -46.93 -23.17
C ARG A 68 -33.77 -45.84 -24.09
N LYS A 69 -33.23 -44.76 -23.53
CA LYS A 69 -32.55 -43.74 -24.32
C LYS A 69 -31.35 -44.41 -24.97
N SER A 70 -31.33 -44.41 -26.29
CA SER A 70 -30.10 -44.74 -27.00
C SER A 70 -29.08 -43.64 -26.73
N PRO A 71 -27.78 -43.98 -26.61
CA PRO A 71 -26.75 -42.96 -26.50
C PRO A 71 -26.91 -41.97 -27.65
N LYS A 72 -26.95 -40.67 -27.33
CA LYS A 72 -27.04 -39.60 -28.33
C LYS A 72 -25.76 -39.69 -29.16
N ARG A 73 -25.83 -40.34 -30.32
CA ARG A 73 -24.68 -40.54 -31.20
C ARG A 73 -24.42 -39.23 -31.94
N CYS A 74 -23.48 -38.46 -31.43
CA CYS A 74 -23.14 -37.17 -32.00
C CYS A 74 -21.98 -37.35 -32.98
N THR A 75 -22.20 -36.88 -34.20
CA THR A 75 -21.22 -36.98 -35.28
C THR A 75 -20.39 -35.71 -35.30
N ASN A 76 -19.07 -35.83 -35.42
CA ASN A 76 -18.20 -34.67 -35.56
C ASN A 76 -18.47 -34.00 -36.92
N GLU A 77 -18.99 -32.78 -36.89
CA GLU A 77 -19.31 -31.96 -38.08
C GLU A 77 -18.17 -31.01 -38.48
N CYS A 78 -17.00 -31.08 -37.83
CA CYS A 78 -15.84 -30.30 -38.22
C CYS A 78 -15.16 -30.89 -39.46
N THR A 79 -15.27 -30.17 -40.58
CA THR A 79 -14.46 -30.33 -41.79
C THR A 79 -13.59 -29.07 -41.99
N PRO A 80 -12.55 -29.12 -42.83
CA PRO A 80 -11.64 -27.98 -43.04
C PRO A 80 -12.36 -26.69 -43.47
N ASP A 81 -13.47 -26.82 -44.19
CA ASP A 81 -14.30 -25.74 -44.73
C ASP A 81 -15.47 -25.34 -43.82
N THR A 82 -15.73 -26.04 -42.71
CA THR A 82 -16.85 -25.74 -41.79
C THR A 82 -16.83 -24.30 -41.27
N CYS A 83 -15.63 -23.76 -41.04
CA CYS A 83 -15.42 -22.36 -40.62
C CYS A 83 -14.97 -21.47 -41.79
N HIS A 84 -15.38 -21.80 -43.02
CA HIS A 84 -15.04 -21.09 -44.26
C HIS A 84 -13.53 -20.91 -44.50
N ASN A 85 -12.68 -21.76 -43.92
CA ASN A 85 -11.21 -21.61 -43.90
C ASN A 85 -10.71 -20.31 -43.22
N HIS A 86 -11.57 -19.65 -42.46
CA HIS A 86 -11.26 -18.42 -41.72
C HIS A 86 -11.38 -18.67 -40.21
N GLY A 87 -11.10 -19.87 -39.75
CA GLY A 87 -11.23 -20.26 -38.34
C GLY A 87 -10.92 -21.72 -38.08
N ASN A 88 -10.71 -22.04 -36.80
CA ASN A 88 -10.48 -23.41 -36.33
C ASN A 88 -11.78 -24.01 -35.74
N CYS A 89 -12.15 -25.21 -36.16
CA CYS A 89 -13.37 -25.89 -35.71
C CYS A 89 -13.09 -26.80 -34.51
N THR A 90 -13.88 -26.66 -33.45
CA THR A 90 -13.86 -27.53 -32.26
C THR A 90 -15.23 -28.18 -32.07
N PHE A 91 -15.25 -29.48 -31.79
CA PHE A 91 -16.48 -30.23 -31.55
C PHE A 91 -16.44 -30.89 -30.17
N ASP A 92 -17.48 -30.64 -29.37
CA ASP A 92 -17.65 -31.26 -28.06
C ASP A 92 -18.61 -32.46 -28.17
N THR A 93 -18.09 -33.64 -27.86
CA THR A 93 -18.82 -34.90 -27.90
C THR A 93 -19.84 -35.08 -26.78
N GLU A 94 -19.68 -34.39 -25.64
CA GLU A 94 -20.59 -34.48 -24.50
C GLU A 94 -21.81 -33.58 -24.70
N SER A 95 -21.59 -32.33 -25.11
CA SER A 95 -22.67 -31.37 -25.40
C SER A 95 -23.23 -31.50 -26.81
N CYS A 96 -22.55 -32.24 -27.70
CA CYS A 96 -22.87 -32.38 -29.12
C CYS A 96 -22.94 -31.01 -29.83
N ASN A 97 -21.99 -30.15 -29.50
CA ASN A 97 -21.93 -28.78 -30.00
C ASN A 97 -20.65 -28.55 -30.81
N MET A 98 -20.78 -27.78 -31.88
CA MET A 98 -19.68 -27.38 -32.75
C MET A 98 -19.45 -25.87 -32.61
N GLU A 99 -18.19 -25.48 -32.46
CA GLU A 99 -17.79 -24.08 -32.32
C GLU A 99 -16.64 -23.75 -33.29
N CYS A 100 -16.77 -22.64 -34.01
CA CYS A 100 -15.71 -22.10 -34.86
C CYS A 100 -15.00 -20.94 -34.16
N LYS A 101 -13.71 -21.08 -33.95
CA LYS A 101 -12.84 -20.01 -33.47
C LYS A 101 -12.29 -19.25 -34.68
N CYS A 102 -12.90 -18.12 -35.01
CA CYS A 102 -12.55 -17.34 -36.20
C CYS A 102 -11.16 -16.72 -36.13
N GLU A 103 -10.50 -16.70 -37.28
CA GLU A 103 -9.28 -15.96 -37.55
C GLU A 103 -9.53 -14.45 -37.60
N SER A 104 -8.43 -13.72 -37.61
CA SER A 104 -8.38 -12.28 -37.50
C SER A 104 -9.16 -11.58 -38.62
N GLY A 105 -10.12 -10.73 -38.26
CA GLY A 105 -10.92 -9.98 -39.22
C GLY A 105 -12.19 -10.67 -39.71
N TYR A 106 -12.54 -11.86 -39.21
CA TYR A 106 -13.78 -12.58 -39.54
C TYR A 106 -14.69 -12.76 -38.31
N THR A 107 -15.99 -12.90 -38.54
CA THR A 107 -17.00 -13.08 -37.49
C THR A 107 -18.19 -13.93 -37.98
N GLY A 108 -19.12 -14.21 -37.07
CA GLY A 108 -20.24 -15.13 -37.28
C GLY A 108 -19.93 -16.55 -36.82
N LYS A 109 -20.97 -17.38 -36.63
CA LYS A 109 -20.86 -18.76 -36.11
C LYS A 109 -19.98 -19.68 -36.95
N LYS A 110 -19.79 -19.35 -38.24
CA LYS A 110 -18.95 -20.09 -39.19
C LYS A 110 -17.84 -19.22 -39.80
N CYS A 111 -17.55 -18.05 -39.22
CA CYS A 111 -16.50 -17.13 -39.71
C CYS A 111 -16.71 -16.64 -41.15
N ASN A 112 -17.97 -16.49 -41.57
CA ASN A 112 -18.36 -16.18 -42.94
C ASN A 112 -18.59 -14.69 -43.21
N HIS A 113 -18.41 -13.82 -42.21
CA HIS A 113 -18.55 -12.37 -42.37
C HIS A 113 -17.22 -11.70 -42.10
N GLU A 114 -16.74 -10.83 -42.98
CA GLU A 114 -15.67 -9.93 -42.60
C GLU A 114 -16.17 -8.96 -41.53
N ARG A 115 -15.31 -8.66 -40.56
CA ARG A 115 -15.66 -7.81 -39.41
C ARG A 115 -16.03 -6.38 -39.83
N CYS A 116 -15.53 -5.90 -40.98
CA CYS A 116 -15.93 -4.61 -41.52
C CYS A 116 -17.24 -4.67 -42.34
N ASP A 117 -17.61 -5.81 -42.92
CA ASP A 117 -18.89 -5.96 -43.62
C ASP A 117 -20.07 -5.99 -42.64
N ALA A 118 -19.85 -6.55 -41.45
CA ALA A 118 -20.84 -6.55 -40.38
C ALA A 118 -20.98 -5.18 -39.66
N MET A 119 -20.03 -4.25 -39.85
CA MET A 119 -19.95 -3.00 -39.11
C MET A 119 -20.29 -1.82 -40.01
N VAL A 120 -21.44 -1.17 -39.77
CA VAL A 120 -21.89 -0.04 -40.57
C VAL A 120 -21.36 1.26 -39.98
N CYS A 121 -20.52 1.97 -40.74
CA CYS A 121 -20.10 3.34 -40.45
C CYS A 121 -20.92 4.28 -41.36
N VAL A 122 -21.71 5.19 -40.78
CA VAL A 122 -22.61 6.06 -41.57
C VAL A 122 -21.82 7.17 -42.27
N HIS A 123 -21.04 7.92 -41.50
CA HIS A 123 -20.15 8.98 -41.98
C HIS A 123 -18.70 8.64 -41.65
N GLY A 124 -18.18 7.61 -42.31
CA GLY A 124 -16.80 7.18 -42.12
C GLY A 124 -16.51 5.84 -42.77
N SER A 125 -15.33 5.31 -42.47
CA SER A 125 -14.85 4.04 -43.01
C SER A 125 -14.43 3.07 -41.90
N CYS A 126 -14.64 1.78 -42.10
CA CYS A 126 -14.18 0.77 -41.15
C CYS A 126 -12.66 0.59 -41.26
N LYS A 127 -11.94 0.80 -40.15
CA LYS A 127 -10.51 0.56 -40.06
C LYS A 127 -10.22 -0.60 -39.12
N LYS A 128 -9.46 -1.58 -39.63
CA LYS A 128 -8.91 -2.68 -38.83
C LYS A 128 -7.77 -2.09 -37.96
N ILE A 129 -7.94 -2.05 -36.64
CA ILE A 129 -6.92 -1.54 -35.70
C ILE A 129 -5.87 -2.64 -35.48
N ASN A 130 -6.36 -3.85 -35.21
CA ASN A 130 -5.57 -5.05 -34.94
C ASN A 130 -6.35 -6.27 -35.42
N ASN A 131 -5.73 -7.43 -35.33
CA ASN A 131 -6.29 -8.73 -35.69
C ASN A 131 -7.65 -9.08 -35.06
N VAL A 132 -8.05 -8.44 -33.95
CA VAL A 132 -9.31 -8.71 -33.23
C VAL A 132 -10.26 -7.52 -33.19
N ARG A 133 -9.75 -6.28 -33.37
CA ARG A 133 -10.52 -5.05 -33.20
C ARG A 133 -10.56 -4.23 -34.48
N SER A 134 -11.78 -3.86 -34.85
CA SER A 134 -12.08 -2.88 -35.89
C SER A 134 -12.81 -1.71 -35.25
N LYS A 135 -12.60 -0.50 -35.75
CA LYS A 135 -13.37 0.71 -35.37
C LYS A 135 -13.79 1.46 -36.61
N CYS A 136 -14.87 2.23 -36.52
CA CYS A 136 -15.15 3.23 -37.51
C CYS A 136 -14.13 4.37 -37.33
N GLN A 137 -13.50 4.75 -38.43
CA GLN A 137 -12.79 6.01 -38.57
C GLN A 137 -13.77 7.01 -39.16
N CYS A 138 -14.23 7.95 -38.35
CA CYS A 138 -15.25 8.92 -38.76
C CYS A 138 -14.66 10.01 -39.65
N ASP A 139 -15.51 10.53 -40.54
CA ASP A 139 -15.20 11.72 -41.32
C ASP A 139 -15.26 12.97 -40.43
N ASP A 140 -14.67 14.08 -40.91
CA ASP A 140 -14.61 15.33 -40.15
C ASP A 140 -16.01 15.80 -39.72
N GLY A 141 -16.15 16.13 -38.44
CA GLY A 141 -17.42 16.55 -37.85
C GLY A 141 -18.35 15.41 -37.44
N TRP A 142 -17.94 14.14 -37.51
CA TRP A 142 -18.72 12.98 -37.06
C TRP A 142 -18.01 12.19 -35.96
N ILE A 143 -18.77 11.74 -34.98
CA ILE A 143 -18.31 11.01 -33.79
C ILE A 143 -19.26 9.86 -33.44
N GLY A 144 -18.86 9.02 -32.48
CA GLY A 144 -19.60 7.84 -32.04
C GLY A 144 -19.09 6.53 -32.65
N GLU A 145 -19.58 5.39 -32.16
CA GLU A 145 -19.07 4.06 -32.59
C GLU A 145 -19.34 3.75 -34.06
N THR A 146 -20.44 4.29 -34.62
CA THR A 146 -20.86 4.12 -36.02
C THR A 146 -20.79 5.43 -36.82
N CYS A 147 -20.17 6.47 -36.27
CA CYS A 147 -20.08 7.80 -36.89
C CYS A 147 -21.45 8.38 -37.28
N ASN A 148 -22.43 8.28 -36.38
CA ASN A 148 -23.80 8.72 -36.59
C ASN A 148 -24.17 9.98 -35.79
N ILE A 149 -23.26 10.49 -34.97
CA ILE A 149 -23.45 11.70 -34.16
C ILE A 149 -22.61 12.80 -34.79
N GLY A 150 -23.22 13.93 -35.14
CA GLY A 150 -22.47 15.11 -35.56
C GLY A 150 -21.82 15.81 -34.36
N CYS A 151 -20.55 16.16 -34.46
CA CYS A 151 -19.90 17.00 -33.45
C CYS A 151 -20.20 18.47 -33.72
N THR A 152 -20.72 19.17 -32.71
CA THR A 152 -21.02 20.61 -32.81
C THR A 152 -19.90 21.51 -32.27
N ARG A 153 -19.01 20.96 -31.44
CA ARG A 153 -17.87 21.66 -30.85
C ARG A 153 -16.78 21.96 -31.88
N ASN A 154 -16.31 23.20 -31.88
CA ASN A 154 -15.28 23.66 -32.81
C ASN A 154 -13.87 23.48 -32.21
N CYS A 155 -13.18 22.41 -32.58
CA CYS A 155 -11.80 22.15 -32.22
C CYS A 155 -10.88 22.67 -33.34
N LEU A 156 -10.13 23.75 -33.11
CA LEU A 156 -9.28 24.34 -34.17
C LEU A 156 -8.07 23.45 -34.49
N HIS A 157 -7.38 22.96 -33.45
CA HIS A 157 -6.16 22.15 -33.55
C HIS A 157 -6.30 20.83 -32.78
N GLY A 158 -7.23 19.99 -33.24
CA GLY A 158 -7.50 18.70 -32.63
C GLY A 158 -8.72 18.00 -33.19
N GLU A 159 -8.92 16.76 -32.76
CA GLU A 159 -10.08 15.96 -33.14
C GLU A 159 -11.18 16.06 -32.07
N CYS A 160 -12.43 16.22 -32.49
CA CYS A 160 -13.57 16.15 -31.58
C CYS A 160 -13.95 14.69 -31.30
N PHE A 161 -14.25 14.35 -30.05
CA PHE A 161 -14.78 13.03 -29.69
C PHE A 161 -15.75 13.09 -28.50
N LEU A 162 -16.57 12.04 -28.36
CA LEU A 162 -17.52 11.93 -27.26
C LEU A 162 -16.87 11.20 -26.07
N HIS A 163 -16.85 11.83 -24.91
CA HIS A 163 -16.41 11.21 -23.66
C HIS A 163 -17.48 11.35 -22.58
N ARG A 164 -18.00 10.22 -22.10
CA ARG A 164 -19.06 10.17 -21.06
C ARG A 164 -20.32 11.00 -21.38
N GLY A 165 -20.64 11.16 -22.66
CA GLY A 165 -21.80 11.93 -23.13
C GLY A 165 -21.53 13.42 -23.38
N GLU A 166 -20.29 13.89 -23.17
CA GLU A 166 -19.87 15.25 -23.47
C GLU A 166 -18.93 15.27 -24.68
N GLU A 167 -19.06 16.27 -25.56
CA GLU A 167 -18.13 16.51 -26.66
C GLU A 167 -16.85 17.14 -26.10
N ILE A 168 -15.68 16.55 -26.34
CA ILE A 168 -14.39 17.11 -25.93
C ILE A 168 -13.39 17.10 -27.09
N CYS A 169 -12.41 18.01 -27.06
CA CYS A 169 -11.39 18.09 -28.08
C CYS A 169 -10.12 17.34 -27.64
N ALA A 170 -9.62 16.44 -28.48
CA ALA A 170 -8.28 15.86 -28.38
C ALA A 170 -7.31 16.79 -29.10
N CYS A 171 -6.65 17.66 -28.34
CA CYS A 171 -5.72 18.64 -28.90
C CYS A 171 -4.42 17.99 -29.38
N GLU A 172 -3.87 18.52 -30.47
CA GLU A 172 -2.52 18.18 -30.93
C GLU A 172 -1.50 18.69 -29.91
N GLY A 173 -0.42 17.94 -29.67
CA GLY A 173 0.35 18.02 -28.41
C GLY A 173 0.84 19.42 -27.98
N HIS A 174 1.13 20.32 -28.92
CA HIS A 174 1.57 21.69 -28.60
C HIS A 174 0.44 22.64 -28.24
N TYR A 175 -0.81 22.19 -28.24
CA TYR A 175 -1.95 22.98 -27.82
C TYR A 175 -2.42 22.51 -26.46
N LYS A 176 -2.75 23.46 -25.59
CA LYS A 176 -3.33 23.13 -24.30
C LYS A 176 -4.63 22.36 -24.52
N PRO A 177 -4.94 21.37 -23.66
CA PRO A 177 -6.25 20.71 -23.58
C PRO A 177 -7.30 21.66 -23.00
N ASP A 178 -7.31 22.90 -23.49
CA ASP A 178 -8.36 23.85 -23.26
C ASP A 178 -9.59 23.39 -24.03
N SER A 179 -10.76 23.89 -23.66
CA SER A 179 -12.04 23.41 -24.18
C SER A 179 -12.12 23.34 -25.73
N ASN A 180 -11.34 24.14 -26.47
CA ASN A 180 -11.34 24.21 -27.93
C ASN A 180 -9.94 24.20 -28.61
N CYS A 181 -8.86 23.83 -27.91
CA CYS A 181 -7.49 23.78 -28.47
C CYS A 181 -7.02 25.09 -29.14
N THR A 182 -7.25 26.23 -28.49
CA THR A 182 -6.96 27.56 -29.05
C THR A 182 -5.60 28.12 -28.67
N GLU A 183 -5.04 27.69 -27.52
CA GLU A 183 -3.78 28.20 -27.00
C GLU A 183 -2.64 27.20 -27.19
N GLU A 184 -1.51 27.68 -27.72
CA GLU A 184 -0.27 26.91 -27.84
C GLU A 184 0.49 26.87 -26.49
N GLU A 185 0.97 25.71 -26.07
CA GLU A 185 1.99 25.55 -25.05
C GLU A 185 3.33 26.03 -25.61
N ILE A 186 3.59 27.32 -25.49
CA ILE A 186 4.92 27.87 -25.74
C ILE A 186 5.87 27.23 -24.71
N PRO A 187 6.87 26.41 -25.12
CA PRO A 187 7.87 25.92 -24.17
C PRO A 187 8.54 27.13 -23.52
N PRO A 188 8.82 27.14 -22.21
CA PRO A 188 9.43 28.29 -21.56
C PRO A 188 10.77 28.60 -22.23
N THR A 189 10.81 29.68 -23.00
CA THR A 189 11.97 30.10 -23.82
C THR A 189 13.04 30.79 -22.99
N THR A 190 12.96 30.75 -21.66
CA THR A 190 13.89 31.48 -20.79
C THR A 190 14.44 30.56 -19.70
N VAL A 191 15.73 30.29 -19.81
CA VAL A 191 16.60 29.64 -18.82
C VAL A 191 16.59 30.39 -17.46
N GLU A 192 16.01 31.59 -17.40
CA GLU A 192 16.05 32.50 -16.24
C GLU A 192 15.20 32.09 -15.02
N GLU A 193 14.22 31.19 -15.14
CA GLU A 193 13.42 30.75 -13.97
C GLU A 193 14.05 29.60 -13.17
N TRP A 194 14.93 28.81 -13.80
CA TRP A 194 15.62 27.69 -13.12
C TRP A 194 16.74 28.17 -12.19
N ASP A 195 17.36 29.30 -12.50
CA ASP A 195 18.55 29.80 -11.78
C ASP A 195 18.27 30.20 -10.33
N LYS A 196 17.14 30.86 -10.05
CA LYS A 196 16.81 31.32 -8.68
C LYS A 196 16.48 30.17 -7.74
N ARG A 197 15.83 29.13 -8.27
CA ARG A 197 15.43 27.96 -7.49
C ARG A 197 16.63 27.05 -7.22
N TYR A 198 17.54 26.90 -8.18
CA TYR A 198 18.75 26.09 -8.02
C TYR A 198 19.79 26.73 -7.08
N LEU A 199 19.98 28.07 -7.13
CA LEU A 199 20.86 28.79 -6.20
C LEU A 199 20.44 28.61 -4.73
N GLY A 200 19.12 28.61 -4.46
CA GLY A 200 18.58 28.40 -3.11
C GLY A 200 18.86 27.00 -2.55
N PHE A 201 18.82 25.96 -3.40
CA PHE A 201 19.04 24.58 -2.99
C PHE A 201 20.51 24.27 -2.64
N LEU A 202 21.48 25.00 -3.21
CA LEU A 202 22.91 24.84 -2.88
C LEU A 202 23.34 25.67 -1.67
N ALA A 203 22.70 26.81 -1.41
CA ALA A 203 23.04 27.67 -0.28
C ALA A 203 22.74 27.04 1.09
N ILE A 204 21.62 26.30 1.20
CA ILE A 204 21.19 25.64 2.44
C ILE A 204 22.21 24.59 2.93
N PRO A 205 22.63 23.59 2.14
CA PRO A 205 23.59 22.59 2.60
C PRO A 205 24.97 23.19 2.88
N LEU A 206 25.40 24.21 2.12
CA LEU A 206 26.66 24.92 2.38
C LEU A 206 26.62 25.68 3.71
N SER A 207 25.51 26.35 4.03
CA SER A 207 25.33 27.03 5.31
C SER A 207 25.32 26.05 6.50
N LEU A 208 24.63 24.91 6.37
CA LEU A 208 24.58 23.87 7.41
C LEU A 208 25.95 23.22 7.63
N SER A 209 26.68 22.93 6.55
CA SER A 209 28.05 22.40 6.61
C SER A 209 29.00 23.36 7.32
N PHE A 210 28.90 24.67 7.02
CA PHE A 210 29.70 25.70 7.67
C PHE A 210 29.38 25.80 9.18
N VAL A 211 28.10 25.81 9.56
CA VAL A 211 27.69 25.85 10.97
C VAL A 211 28.18 24.62 11.74
N LEU A 212 28.09 23.43 11.13
CA LEU A 212 28.59 22.19 11.73
C LEU A 212 30.12 22.23 11.91
N ALA A 213 30.86 22.70 10.91
CA ALA A 213 32.32 22.82 11.00
C ALA A 213 32.74 23.80 12.12
N VAL A 214 32.05 24.95 12.21
CA VAL A 214 32.31 25.94 13.27
C VAL A 214 31.98 25.37 14.65
N SER A 215 30.84 24.66 14.80
CA SER A 215 30.47 24.07 16.10
C SER A 215 31.46 23.00 16.56
N VAL A 216 31.91 22.13 15.66
CA VAL A 216 32.98 21.14 15.94
C VAL A 216 34.29 21.83 16.31
N TYR A 217 34.69 22.88 15.60
CA TYR A 217 35.89 23.65 15.91
C TYR A 217 35.80 24.30 17.29
N VAL A 218 34.67 24.93 17.62
CA VAL A 218 34.42 25.55 18.93
C VAL A 218 34.47 24.49 20.02
N MET A 219 33.77 23.37 19.86
CA MET A 219 33.80 22.27 20.82
C MET A 219 35.22 21.73 21.03
N TRP A 220 35.99 21.56 19.95
CA TRP A 220 37.40 21.14 20.05
C TRP A 220 38.27 22.17 20.75
N ARG A 221 38.10 23.46 20.45
CA ARG A 221 38.87 24.58 21.03
C ARG A 221 38.61 24.76 22.52
N TYR A 222 37.39 24.50 22.97
CA TYR A 222 36.97 24.61 24.37
C TYR A 222 36.94 23.25 25.11
N ARG A 223 37.41 22.16 24.49
CA ARG A 223 37.38 20.82 25.07
C ARG A 223 38.03 20.76 26.44
N PHE A 224 39.19 21.41 26.59
CA PHE A 224 39.95 21.38 27.84
C PHE A 224 39.29 22.22 28.94
N THR A 225 38.76 23.39 28.60
CA THR A 225 38.02 24.23 29.56
C THR A 225 36.73 23.54 30.01
N PHE A 226 36.05 22.84 29.12
CA PHE A 226 34.84 22.07 29.46
C PHE A 226 35.18 20.86 30.35
N ILE A 227 36.25 20.11 30.02
CA ILE A 227 36.74 18.99 30.85
C ILE A 227 37.18 19.48 32.23
N LEU A 228 37.97 20.56 32.31
CA LEU A 228 38.39 21.15 33.59
C LEU A 228 37.18 21.60 34.42
N LYS A 229 36.18 22.24 33.79
CA LYS A 229 34.98 22.69 34.48
C LYS A 229 34.12 21.53 34.97
N ILE A 230 34.02 20.44 34.20
CA ILE A 230 33.39 19.18 34.63
C ILE A 230 34.14 18.62 35.84
N ILE A 231 35.47 18.44 35.74
CA ILE A 231 36.28 17.92 36.85
C ILE A 231 36.07 18.77 38.10
N TYR A 232 36.12 20.10 37.99
CA TYR A 232 35.94 21.00 39.13
C TYR A 232 34.50 21.01 39.68
N THR A 233 33.50 20.80 38.84
CA THR A 233 32.08 20.75 39.26
C THR A 233 31.72 19.41 39.91
N PHE A 234 32.37 18.32 39.48
CA PHE A 234 32.14 16.96 40.01
C PHE A 234 33.16 16.54 41.07
N GLN A 235 34.18 17.35 41.33
CA GLN A 235 35.03 17.17 42.50
C GLN A 235 34.24 17.63 43.72
N ASN A 236 33.54 16.69 44.35
CA ASN A 236 33.04 16.89 45.70
C ASN A 236 34.25 17.28 46.56
N TYR A 237 34.18 18.44 47.20
CA TYR A 237 35.16 18.83 48.21
C TYR A 237 34.91 17.91 49.42
N GLU A 238 35.58 16.76 49.43
CA GLU A 238 35.52 15.79 50.51
C GLU A 238 36.40 16.29 51.66
N ASP A 239 35.77 16.87 52.68
CA ASP A 239 36.40 17.25 53.96
C ASP A 239 36.45 16.04 54.93
N HIS A 240 36.64 14.84 54.37
CA HIS A 240 36.68 13.57 55.08
C HIS A 240 37.86 12.74 54.58
N ASP A 241 39.04 13.36 54.57
CA ASP A 241 40.25 12.58 54.64
C ASP A 241 40.25 11.89 56.01
N GLY A 242 40.13 10.56 56.01
CA GLY A 242 40.24 9.70 57.20
C GLY A 242 41.63 9.75 57.84
N LYS A 243 42.12 10.96 58.10
CA LYS A 243 43.34 11.28 58.80
C LYS A 243 43.09 10.92 60.25
N GLU A 244 43.82 9.92 60.68
CA GLU A 244 43.79 9.48 62.07
C GLU A 244 44.37 10.55 63.02
N TYR A 245 45.04 11.58 62.50
CA TYR A 245 45.73 12.61 63.26
C TYR A 245 45.40 14.00 62.71
N ASP A 246 45.17 14.96 63.59
CA ASP A 246 44.85 16.35 63.28
C ASP A 246 46.10 17.13 62.85
N ALA A 247 47.27 16.77 63.37
CA ALA A 247 48.54 17.38 63.00
C ALA A 247 49.70 16.38 63.02
N PHE A 248 50.67 16.62 62.15
CA PHE A 248 51.91 15.84 62.05
C PHE A 248 53.09 16.68 62.53
N ILE A 249 53.78 16.21 63.56
CA ILE A 249 54.94 16.89 64.14
C ILE A 249 56.19 16.13 63.74
N SER A 250 57.15 16.85 63.15
CA SER A 250 58.44 16.29 62.83
C SER A 250 59.57 17.12 63.40
N PHE A 251 60.43 16.49 64.20
CA PHE A 251 61.46 17.16 65.00
C PHE A 251 62.82 16.45 64.89
N ARG A 252 63.89 17.14 65.31
CA ARG A 252 65.27 16.65 65.26
C ARG A 252 65.56 15.69 66.42
N SER A 253 66.18 14.55 66.15
CA SER A 253 66.62 13.59 67.18
C SER A 253 67.88 14.03 67.94
N ALA A 254 67.84 15.21 68.55
CA ALA A 254 68.85 15.69 69.50
C ALA A 254 68.29 15.60 70.92
N THR A 255 69.12 15.27 71.91
CA THR A 255 68.68 14.97 73.28
C THR A 255 67.88 16.10 73.95
N SER A 256 68.11 17.37 73.58
CA SER A 256 67.32 18.51 74.07
C SER A 256 65.91 18.58 73.49
N ASP A 257 65.79 18.39 72.18
CA ASP A 257 64.55 18.60 71.43
C ASP A 257 63.61 17.41 71.65
N GLU A 258 64.17 16.20 71.70
CA GLU A 258 63.44 14.98 72.01
C GLU A 258 62.83 15.02 73.40
N TYR A 259 63.61 15.45 74.41
CA TYR A 259 63.10 15.57 75.77
C TYR A 259 61.93 16.55 75.86
N TRP A 260 62.03 17.71 75.19
CA TRP A 260 60.97 18.70 75.22
C TRP A 260 59.73 18.27 74.41
N VAL A 261 59.91 17.64 73.24
CA VAL A 261 58.78 17.19 72.41
C VAL A 261 57.96 16.12 73.13
N PHE A 262 58.61 15.11 73.74
CA PHE A 262 57.87 14.03 74.39
C PHE A 262 57.38 14.35 75.80
N ASN A 263 58.09 15.18 76.57
CA ASN A 263 57.69 15.46 77.97
C ASN A 263 56.89 16.75 78.14
N THR A 264 56.86 17.62 77.13
CA THR A 264 56.14 18.90 77.23
C THR A 264 55.18 19.08 76.06
N LEU A 265 55.67 19.08 74.82
CA LEU A 265 54.83 19.44 73.67
C LEU A 265 53.69 18.43 73.42
N PHE A 266 54.02 17.15 73.34
CA PHE A 266 53.07 16.09 73.03
C PHE A 266 51.97 15.94 74.10
N PRO A 267 52.30 15.88 75.42
CA PRO A 267 51.27 15.80 76.46
C PRO A 267 50.36 17.03 76.49
N THR A 268 50.89 18.24 76.32
CA THR A 268 50.08 19.47 76.33
C THR A 268 49.12 19.52 75.14
N LEU A 269 49.56 19.10 73.95
CA LEU A 269 48.69 19.10 72.77
C LEU A 269 47.64 17.98 72.79
N GLU A 270 47.99 16.76 73.17
CA GLU A 270 47.02 15.66 73.18
C GLU A 270 46.09 15.70 74.40
N ASN A 271 46.63 15.89 75.61
CA ASN A 271 45.84 15.73 76.82
C ASN A 271 45.15 17.03 77.25
N GLU A 272 45.81 18.18 77.10
CA GLU A 272 45.23 19.46 77.54
C GLU A 272 44.41 20.13 76.43
N MET A 273 44.82 19.98 75.17
CA MET A 273 44.15 20.61 74.02
C MET A 273 43.36 19.64 73.13
N GLY A 274 43.45 18.32 73.37
CA GLY A 274 42.59 17.32 72.73
C GLY A 274 42.91 17.03 71.26
N PHE A 275 44.10 17.40 70.76
CA PHE A 275 44.53 17.06 69.40
C PHE A 275 45.01 15.61 69.33
N LYS A 276 44.78 14.93 68.20
CA LYS A 276 45.40 13.63 67.93
C LYS A 276 46.63 13.82 67.06
N LEU A 277 47.82 13.55 67.60
CA LEU A 277 49.09 13.91 66.96
C LEU A 277 49.84 12.70 66.42
N CYS A 278 50.42 12.82 65.23
CA CYS A 278 51.41 11.88 64.73
C CYS A 278 52.80 12.50 64.86
N VAL A 279 53.65 11.92 65.70
CA VAL A 279 55.02 12.42 65.94
C VAL A 279 56.03 11.52 65.26
N HIS A 280 56.91 12.09 64.44
CA HIS A 280 57.95 11.35 63.73
C HIS A 280 59.30 12.03 63.84
N PHE A 281 60.32 11.29 64.31
CA PHE A 281 61.70 11.79 64.37
C PHE A 281 62.28 11.94 62.96
N ARG A 282 63.15 12.92 62.75
CA ARG A 282 63.84 13.14 61.48
C ARG A 282 65.34 13.06 61.63
N ASP A 283 65.95 12.28 60.74
CA ASP A 283 67.39 12.01 60.72
C ASP A 283 68.21 13.06 59.94
N PHE A 284 67.56 14.09 59.40
CA PHE A 284 68.21 15.13 58.61
C PHE A 284 67.57 16.50 58.82
N LEU A 285 68.40 17.55 58.78
CA LEU A 285 67.98 18.94 58.88
C LEU A 285 67.41 19.41 57.53
N VAL A 286 66.28 20.11 57.55
CA VAL A 286 65.69 20.71 56.34
C VAL A 286 66.58 21.85 55.86
N GLY A 287 67.27 21.64 54.74
CA GLY A 287 68.18 22.62 54.13
C GLY A 287 69.67 22.27 54.21
N GLU A 288 70.05 21.15 54.84
CA GLU A 288 71.41 20.61 54.75
C GLU A 288 71.44 19.38 53.84
N ASN A 289 72.55 19.21 53.10
CA ASN A 289 72.71 18.13 52.15
C ASN A 289 72.77 16.79 52.89
N ALA A 290 71.90 15.85 52.52
CA ALA A 290 71.85 14.50 53.08
C ALA A 290 73.13 13.72 52.71
N THR A 291 74.20 13.87 53.49
CA THR A 291 75.33 12.94 53.45
C THR A 291 74.99 11.77 54.35
N PHE A 292 74.65 10.65 53.72
CA PHE A 292 74.56 9.33 54.35
C PHE A 292 75.85 9.07 55.16
N GLN A 293 75.77 9.08 56.49
CA GLN A 293 76.77 8.46 57.33
C GLN A 293 76.26 7.08 57.76
N PRO A 294 77.03 6.00 57.59
CA PRO A 294 76.63 4.69 58.03
C PRO A 294 76.77 4.66 59.55
N HIS A 295 75.65 4.55 60.26
CA HIS A 295 75.68 4.19 61.66
C HIS A 295 75.53 2.67 61.78
N ASP A 296 76.66 2.03 62.11
CA ASP A 296 76.70 0.72 62.76
C ASP A 296 75.98 0.81 64.11
N GLY A 297 74.98 -0.06 64.32
CA GLY A 297 74.25 -0.24 65.57
C GLY A 297 73.44 -1.55 65.53
N PRO A 298 73.36 -2.32 66.64
CA PRO A 298 73.19 -3.77 66.60
C PRO A 298 71.75 -4.22 66.31
N PRO A 299 71.57 -5.47 65.85
CA PRO A 299 70.26 -6.01 65.51
C PRO A 299 69.54 -6.48 66.78
N TYR A 300 68.33 -5.99 67.02
CA TYR A 300 67.27 -6.69 67.73
C TYR A 300 65.92 -6.29 67.15
#